data_AF-A0A0F9K057-F1
#
_entry.id   AF-A0A0F9K057-F1
#
_cell.length_a   1.000
_cell.length_b   1.000
_cell.length_c   1.000
_cell.angle_alpha   90.00
_cell.angle_beta   90.00
_cell.angle_gamma   90.00
#
_symmetry.space_group_name_H-M   'P 1'
#
loop_
_entity.id
_entity.type
_entity.pdbx_description
1 polymer ?
#
loop_
_entity_poly.entity_id
_entity_poly.type
_entity_poly.pdbx_seq_one_letter_code
_entity_poly.pdbx_strand_id
1 'polypeptide(L)'
;MDILVPRFEANEIAKSADFDYSNDREYANLCVLLEELFARSANDLIVGGLNCQERGTPSMNVDLSIGLGYCKSTGKIGHSGSLFGPIAITSGGAQQRIDTLEIRLKETDYDQQQRGFKNPVTGDITYQDVYTKTRFEIEAQVIAGTEGAGIAPNHTSGWIKIAEVTVDAGESTSILDADIEN
;
A
#
# COMPACT_ATOMS: atom_id res chain seq x y z
N MET A 1 18.00 -54.14 -20.35
CA MET A 1 18.62 -52.97 -19.71
C MET A 1 17.74 -51.80 -20.08
N ASP A 2 16.84 -51.40 -19.19
CA ASP A 2 15.96 -50.26 -19.45
C ASP A 2 16.78 -48.99 -19.39
N ILE A 3 16.82 -48.27 -20.51
CA ILE A 3 17.47 -46.96 -20.60
C ILE A 3 16.48 -45.95 -20.02
N LEU A 4 16.71 -45.52 -18.79
CA LEU A 4 15.99 -44.41 -18.17
C LEU A 4 16.46 -43.10 -18.80
N VAL A 5 15.66 -42.57 -19.72
CA VAL A 5 15.89 -41.24 -20.28
C VAL A 5 15.34 -40.20 -19.29
N PRO A 6 16.16 -39.26 -18.78
CA PRO A 6 15.65 -38.19 -17.94
C PRO A 6 14.71 -37.30 -18.77
N ARG A 7 13.41 -37.38 -18.46
CA ARG A 7 12.39 -36.46 -18.98
C ARG A 7 12.30 -35.26 -18.06
N PHE A 8 12.65 -34.09 -18.58
CA PHE A 8 12.36 -32.81 -17.94
C PHE A 8 10.99 -32.34 -18.44
N GLU A 9 9.91 -32.83 -17.84
CA GLU A 9 8.58 -32.25 -18.03
C GLU A 9 8.39 -31.13 -16.99
N ALA A 10 7.82 -29.99 -17.41
CA ALA A 10 7.50 -28.91 -16.47
C ALA A 10 6.55 -29.45 -15.39
N ASN A 11 6.90 -29.27 -14.12
CA ASN A 11 6.15 -29.81 -12.96
C ASN A 11 4.75 -29.16 -12.77
N GLU A 12 4.50 -28.05 -13.44
CA GLU A 12 3.26 -27.30 -13.41
C GLU A 12 2.66 -27.20 -14.82
N ILE A 13 1.36 -27.49 -14.97
CA ILE A 13 0.62 -27.26 -16.21
C ILE A 13 0.30 -25.77 -16.31
N ALA A 14 1.22 -24.98 -16.83
CA ALA A 14 1.02 -23.55 -17.05
C ALA A 14 -0.09 -23.30 -18.09
N LYS A 15 -1.04 -22.42 -17.75
CA LYS A 15 -2.13 -21.96 -18.61
C LYS A 15 -1.74 -20.64 -19.29
N SER A 16 -2.36 -20.30 -20.41
CA SER A 16 -2.07 -19.06 -21.14
C SER A 16 -2.26 -17.79 -20.30
N ALA A 17 -3.22 -17.79 -19.37
CA ALA A 17 -3.47 -16.70 -18.44
C ALA A 17 -2.33 -16.51 -17.41
N ASP A 18 -1.47 -17.51 -17.21
CA ASP A 18 -0.32 -17.43 -16.29
C ASP A 18 0.85 -16.65 -16.89
N PHE A 19 0.83 -16.48 -18.22
CA PHE A 19 1.79 -15.66 -18.96
C PHE A 19 1.22 -14.27 -19.26
N ASP A 20 -0.02 -14.00 -18.83
CA ASP A 20 -0.69 -12.72 -18.95
C ASP A 20 -0.43 -11.88 -17.69
N TYR A 21 0.70 -11.19 -17.70
CA TYR A 21 1.11 -10.24 -16.65
C TYR A 21 0.62 -8.82 -16.96
N SER A 22 -0.47 -8.65 -17.70
CA SER A 22 -0.95 -7.33 -18.18
C SER A 22 -1.03 -6.31 -17.04
N ASN A 23 -1.73 -6.61 -15.95
CA ASN A 23 -1.87 -5.67 -14.83
C ASN A 23 -0.54 -5.32 -14.14
N ASP A 24 0.30 -6.32 -13.84
CA ASP A 24 1.59 -6.08 -13.18
C ASP A 24 2.55 -5.28 -14.08
N ARG A 25 2.52 -5.55 -15.40
CA ARG A 25 3.30 -4.81 -16.41
C ARG A 25 2.78 -3.40 -16.60
N GLU A 26 1.46 -3.21 -16.63
CA GLU A 26 0.85 -1.88 -16.71
C GLU A 26 1.22 -1.04 -15.49
N TYR A 27 1.13 -1.62 -14.29
CA TYR A 27 1.53 -0.96 -13.05
C TYR A 27 3.04 -0.62 -13.06
N ALA A 28 3.91 -1.57 -13.42
CA ALA A 28 5.34 -1.33 -13.52
C ALA A 28 5.69 -0.24 -14.55
N ASN A 29 5.06 -0.27 -15.72
CA ASN A 29 5.24 0.76 -16.75
C ASN A 29 4.79 2.14 -16.25
N LEU A 30 3.69 2.21 -15.51
CA LEU A 30 3.22 3.45 -14.90
C LEU A 30 4.22 3.98 -13.87
N CYS A 31 4.78 3.11 -13.03
CA CYS A 31 5.81 3.48 -12.05
C CYS A 31 7.06 4.06 -12.75
N VAL A 32 7.54 3.42 -13.82
CA VAL A 32 8.67 3.92 -14.62
C VAL A 32 8.34 5.28 -15.24
N LEU A 33 7.14 5.44 -15.80
CA LEU A 33 6.73 6.71 -16.40
C LEU A 33 6.70 7.84 -15.38
N LEU A 34 6.17 7.60 -14.18
CA LEU A 34 6.15 8.61 -13.11
C LEU A 34 7.55 8.88 -12.57
N GLU A 35 8.41 7.87 -12.46
CA GLU A 35 9.81 8.07 -12.08
C GLU A 35 10.53 8.99 -13.07
N GLU A 36 10.32 8.79 -14.38
CA GLU A 36 10.91 9.64 -15.41
C GLU A 36 10.31 11.06 -15.39
N LEU A 37 8.98 11.17 -15.28
CA LEU A 37 8.27 12.45 -15.24
C LEU A 37 8.71 13.30 -14.03
N PHE A 38 8.94 12.65 -12.90
CA PHE A 38 9.28 13.28 -11.63
C PHE A 38 10.73 13.03 -11.21
N ALA A 39 11.61 12.71 -12.15
CA ALA A 39 13.01 12.36 -11.88
C ALA A 39 13.77 13.45 -11.09
N ARG A 40 13.32 14.72 -11.20
CA ARG A 40 13.91 15.88 -10.53
C ARG A 40 13.34 16.17 -9.14
N SER A 41 12.24 15.53 -8.74
CA SER A 41 11.71 15.68 -7.39
C SER A 41 12.59 14.91 -6.41
N ALA A 42 13.00 15.56 -5.33
CA ALA A 42 13.64 14.90 -4.19
C ALA A 42 12.62 14.36 -3.18
N ASN A 43 11.35 14.77 -3.30
CA ASN A 43 10.28 14.43 -2.38
C ASN A 43 9.33 13.41 -3.01
N ASP A 44 8.61 12.68 -2.16
CA ASP A 44 7.40 11.98 -2.55
C ASP A 44 6.35 12.96 -3.07
N LEU A 45 5.41 12.44 -3.86
CA LEU A 45 4.49 13.28 -4.62
C LEU A 45 3.06 12.79 -4.49
N ILE A 46 2.13 13.71 -4.26
CA ILE A 46 0.71 13.47 -4.45
C ILE A 46 0.37 13.96 -5.86
N VAL A 47 -0.01 13.03 -6.74
CA VAL A 47 -0.35 13.35 -8.14
C VAL A 47 -1.78 13.85 -8.23
N GLY A 48 -2.67 13.35 -7.37
CA GLY A 48 -4.01 13.90 -7.21
C GLY A 48 -4.82 13.14 -6.17
N GLY A 49 -5.71 13.85 -5.48
CA GLY A 49 -6.54 13.26 -4.43
C GLY A 49 -5.74 12.95 -3.16
N LEU A 50 -6.07 11.84 -2.48
CA LEU A 50 -5.52 11.47 -1.18
C LEU A 50 -5.64 12.57 -0.12
N ASN A 51 -6.65 13.44 -0.25
CA ASN A 51 -6.89 14.48 0.74
C ASN A 51 -7.34 13.81 2.04
N CYS A 52 -6.64 14.14 3.13
CA CYS A 52 -7.04 13.76 4.47
C CYS A 52 -8.23 14.61 4.91
N GLN A 53 -9.26 13.98 5.48
CA GLN A 53 -10.44 14.63 6.02
C GLN A 53 -10.93 13.92 7.28
N GLU A 54 -11.48 14.68 8.23
CA GLU A 54 -12.09 14.09 9.42
C GLU A 54 -13.29 13.21 9.05
N ARG A 55 -13.34 11.99 9.59
CA ARG A 55 -14.46 11.06 9.39
C ARG A 55 -15.63 11.47 10.27
N GLY A 56 -16.49 12.34 9.74
CA GLY A 56 -17.71 12.76 10.40
C GLY A 56 -17.44 13.54 11.68
N THR A 57 -17.49 14.86 11.60
CA THR A 57 -17.17 15.75 12.71
C THR A 57 -18.21 15.67 13.84
N PRO A 58 -17.82 15.47 15.11
CA PRO A 58 -16.47 15.21 15.64
C PRO A 58 -16.06 13.72 15.62
N SER A 59 -14.79 13.41 15.31
CA SER A 59 -14.24 12.06 15.30
C SER A 59 -12.72 12.03 15.45
N MET A 60 -12.19 11.01 16.16
CA MET A 60 -10.75 10.67 16.21
C MET A 60 -10.29 9.81 15.02
N ASN A 61 -11.00 9.88 13.90
CA ASN A 61 -10.67 9.09 12.71
C ASN A 61 -10.63 10.01 11.50
N VAL A 62 -9.72 9.71 10.58
CA VAL A 62 -9.66 10.36 9.28
C VAL A 62 -9.97 9.38 8.16
N ASP A 63 -10.38 9.93 7.03
CA ASP A 63 -10.50 9.26 5.76
C ASP A 63 -9.58 9.93 4.73
N LEU A 64 -9.11 9.14 3.76
CA LEU A 64 -8.40 9.64 2.60
C LEU A 64 -9.30 9.57 1.36
N SER A 65 -9.37 10.66 0.61
CA SER A 65 -10.08 10.68 -0.66
C SER A 65 -9.45 9.73 -1.70
N ILE A 66 -10.22 9.37 -2.72
CA ILE A 66 -9.72 8.69 -3.92
C ILE A 66 -8.52 9.47 -4.45
N GLY A 67 -7.45 8.79 -4.83
CA GLY A 67 -6.25 9.45 -5.33
C GLY A 67 -5.05 8.55 -5.54
N LEU A 68 -3.95 9.19 -5.92
CA LEU A 68 -2.69 8.57 -6.31
C LEU A 68 -1.51 9.37 -5.79
N GLY A 69 -0.57 8.66 -5.18
CA GLY A 69 0.71 9.17 -4.70
C GLY A 69 1.87 8.32 -5.21
N TYR A 70 3.02 8.93 -5.34
CA TYR A 70 4.26 8.33 -5.80
C TYR A 70 5.34 8.44 -4.73
N CYS A 71 5.89 7.30 -4.33
CA CYS A 71 6.96 7.20 -3.34
C CYS A 71 8.30 7.17 -4.04
N LYS A 72 9.11 8.22 -3.85
CA LYS A 72 10.39 8.40 -4.52
C LYS A 72 11.43 7.38 -4.09
N SER A 73 11.42 6.99 -2.82
CA SER A 73 12.39 6.04 -2.29
C SER A 73 12.17 4.60 -2.77
N THR A 74 10.93 4.22 -3.05
CA THR A 74 10.58 2.87 -3.52
C THR A 74 10.35 2.80 -5.03
N GLY A 75 10.10 3.94 -5.67
CA GLY A 75 9.72 4.01 -7.07
C GLY A 75 8.31 3.47 -7.34
N LYS A 76 7.44 3.42 -6.32
CA LYS A 76 6.14 2.78 -6.38
C LYS A 76 4.98 3.75 -6.19
N ILE A 77 3.83 3.37 -6.72
CA ILE A 77 2.59 4.14 -6.69
C ILE A 77 1.65 3.59 -5.62
N GLY A 78 1.30 4.41 -4.63
CA GLY A 78 0.17 4.14 -3.75
C GLY A 78 -1.09 4.77 -4.35
N HIS A 79 -2.18 4.01 -4.49
CA HIS A 79 -3.44 4.55 -4.99
C HIS A 79 -4.64 3.96 -4.24
N SER A 80 -5.70 4.77 -4.11
CA SER A 80 -6.99 4.30 -3.64
C SER A 80 -8.07 4.66 -4.64
N GLY A 81 -8.82 3.65 -5.10
CA GLY A 81 -9.97 3.81 -6.00
C GLY A 81 -11.28 4.16 -5.28
N SER A 82 -11.28 4.16 -3.95
CA SER A 82 -12.43 4.52 -3.10
C SER A 82 -11.97 5.40 -1.94
N LEU A 83 -12.92 5.91 -1.15
CA LEU A 83 -12.60 6.48 0.15
C LEU A 83 -11.88 5.43 1.01
N PHE A 84 -10.74 5.78 1.60
CA PHE A 84 -9.94 4.86 2.41
C PHE A 84 -9.93 5.28 3.88
N GLY A 85 -10.35 4.37 4.76
CA GLY A 85 -10.43 4.56 6.20
C GLY A 85 -11.48 3.62 6.82
N PRO A 86 -11.73 3.68 8.14
CA PRO A 86 -11.26 4.73 9.06
C PRO A 86 -9.79 4.52 9.43
N ILE A 87 -9.05 5.61 9.50
CA ILE A 87 -7.70 5.62 10.05
C ILE A 87 -7.78 6.28 11.42
N ALA A 88 -7.57 5.49 12.47
CA ALA A 88 -7.69 5.96 13.84
C ALA A 88 -6.47 6.80 14.24
N ILE A 89 -6.72 7.99 14.79
CA ILE A 89 -5.73 8.80 15.48
C ILE A 89 -5.84 8.50 16.98
N THR A 90 -4.70 8.38 17.65
CA THR A 90 -4.67 8.09 19.09
C THR A 90 -5.10 9.32 19.89
N SER A 91 -5.75 9.12 21.04
CA SER A 91 -6.18 10.24 21.88
C SER A 91 -5.01 11.15 22.30
N GLY A 92 -5.34 12.41 22.53
CA GLY A 92 -4.44 13.44 23.01
C GLY A 92 -3.80 13.09 24.35
N GLY A 93 -2.55 13.54 24.48
CA GLY A 93 -1.74 13.35 25.68
C GLY A 93 -1.95 14.45 26.70
N ALA A 94 -0.94 14.70 27.54
CA ALA A 94 -0.97 15.80 28.50
C ALA A 94 -0.75 17.16 27.84
N GLN A 95 -0.07 17.20 26.68
CA GLN A 95 0.13 18.39 25.87
C GLN A 95 -0.30 18.13 24.42
N GLN A 96 -0.56 19.22 23.69
CA GLN A 96 -0.81 19.17 22.26
C GLN A 96 0.37 18.54 21.53
N ARG A 97 0.11 17.76 20.48
CA ARG A 97 1.12 17.20 19.58
C ARG A 97 0.64 17.23 18.14
N ILE A 98 1.57 17.04 17.21
CA ILE A 98 1.26 16.94 15.78
C ILE A 98 1.69 15.54 15.31
N ASP A 99 0.72 14.76 14.85
CA ASP A 99 0.92 13.39 14.37
C ASP A 99 1.16 13.42 12.84
N THR A 100 1.91 12.46 12.30
CA THR A 100 2.09 12.31 10.84
C THR A 100 1.26 11.15 10.32
N LEU A 101 0.36 11.42 9.39
CA LEU A 101 -0.35 10.43 8.61
C LEU A 101 0.42 10.13 7.33
N GLU A 102 0.68 8.85 7.09
CA GLU A 102 1.40 8.40 5.92
C GLU A 102 0.82 7.11 5.34
N ILE A 103 1.04 6.91 4.05
CA ILE A 103 0.58 5.72 3.31
C ILE A 103 1.73 5.06 2.57
N ARG A 104 1.58 3.78 2.25
CA ARG A 104 2.42 3.10 1.26
C ARG A 104 1.64 2.10 0.45
N LEU A 105 2.22 1.69 -0.67
CA LEU A 105 1.72 0.55 -1.42
C LEU A 105 1.86 -0.72 -0.57
N LYS A 106 0.78 -1.50 -0.55
CA LYS A 106 0.74 -2.86 -0.04
C LYS A 106 0.46 -3.82 -1.20
N GLU A 107 1.45 -4.65 -1.50
CA GLU A 107 1.31 -5.75 -2.45
C GLU A 107 0.85 -6.99 -1.69
N THR A 108 -0.26 -7.57 -2.12
CA THR A 108 -0.82 -8.79 -1.52
C THR A 108 -1.07 -9.83 -2.61
N ASP A 109 -0.77 -11.08 -2.28
CA ASP A 109 -1.11 -12.20 -3.13
C ASP A 109 -2.64 -12.29 -3.29
N TYR A 110 -3.11 -12.45 -4.53
CA TYR A 110 -4.51 -12.40 -4.91
C TYR A 110 -4.84 -13.44 -5.99
N ASP A 111 -6.14 -13.66 -6.21
CA ASP A 111 -6.68 -14.63 -7.18
C ASP A 111 -6.15 -16.05 -6.90
N GLN A 112 -6.63 -16.63 -5.79
CA GLN A 112 -6.32 -18.00 -5.42
C GLN A 112 -6.98 -18.96 -6.40
N GLN A 113 -6.19 -19.79 -7.06
CA GLN A 113 -6.67 -20.78 -8.00
C GLN A 113 -6.13 -22.17 -7.64
N GLN A 114 -6.98 -23.18 -7.80
CA GLN A 114 -6.58 -24.57 -7.64
C GLN A 114 -5.76 -25.02 -8.86
N ARG A 115 -4.53 -25.46 -8.62
CA ARG A 115 -3.57 -25.89 -9.65
C ARG A 115 -3.14 -27.33 -9.43
N GLY A 116 -3.03 -28.09 -10.52
CA GLY A 116 -2.52 -29.46 -10.50
C GLY A 116 -1.01 -29.49 -10.69
N PHE A 117 -0.30 -30.12 -9.76
CA PHE A 117 1.14 -30.38 -9.80
C PHE A 117 1.37 -31.83 -10.11
N LYS A 118 2.16 -32.11 -11.15
CA LYS A 118 2.49 -33.47 -11.54
C LYS A 118 3.73 -33.90 -10.78
N ASN A 119 3.63 -35.00 -10.03
CA ASN A 119 4.81 -35.64 -9.45
C ASN A 119 5.66 -36.21 -10.59
N PRO A 120 6.90 -35.76 -10.79
CA PRO A 120 7.73 -36.21 -11.91
C PRO A 120 8.19 -37.67 -11.76
N VAL A 121 8.09 -38.25 -10.56
CA VAL A 121 8.51 -39.63 -10.27
C VAL A 121 7.35 -40.61 -10.42
N THR A 122 6.15 -40.25 -9.94
CA THR A 122 4.98 -41.15 -9.94
C THR A 122 3.96 -40.84 -11.04
N GLY A 123 3.99 -39.63 -11.59
CA GLY A 123 3.00 -39.15 -12.57
C GLY A 123 1.68 -38.70 -11.97
N ASP A 124 1.50 -38.81 -10.65
CA ASP A 124 0.29 -38.39 -9.94
C ASP A 124 0.09 -36.88 -10.02
N ILE A 125 -1.16 -36.44 -10.08
CA ILE A 125 -1.52 -35.02 -10.08
C ILE A 125 -2.08 -34.68 -8.70
N THR A 126 -1.39 -33.80 -7.97
CA THR A 126 -1.86 -33.24 -6.71
C THR A 126 -2.36 -31.82 -6.92
N TYR A 127 -3.55 -31.52 -6.45
CA TYR A 127 -4.11 -30.18 -6.54
C TYR A 127 -3.73 -29.36 -5.30
N GLN A 128 -3.17 -28.17 -5.51
CA GLN A 128 -2.85 -27.21 -4.47
C GLN A 128 -3.39 -25.84 -4.86
N ASP A 129 -3.84 -25.06 -3.89
CA ASP A 129 -4.27 -23.70 -4.14
C ASP A 129 -3.05 -22.76 -4.17
N VAL A 130 -2.95 -21.95 -5.23
CA VAL A 130 -1.83 -21.02 -5.45
C VAL A 130 -2.39 -19.66 -5.82
N TYR A 131 -1.77 -18.60 -5.32
CA TYR A 131 -2.08 -17.24 -5.73
C TYR A 131 -1.43 -16.92 -7.07
N THR A 132 -2.20 -16.28 -7.95
CA THR A 132 -1.83 -16.16 -9.37
C THR A 132 -1.70 -14.73 -9.84
N LYS A 133 -2.11 -13.76 -9.01
CA LYS A 133 -2.05 -12.34 -9.30
C LYS A 133 -1.65 -11.54 -8.06
N THR A 134 -1.17 -10.32 -8.29
CA THR A 134 -0.90 -9.35 -7.22
C THR A 134 -2.08 -8.39 -7.12
N ARG A 135 -2.53 -8.10 -5.89
CA ARG A 135 -3.43 -6.99 -5.59
C ARG A 135 -2.60 -5.85 -4.99
N PHE A 136 -2.74 -4.68 -5.61
CA PHE A 136 -2.11 -3.44 -5.18
C PHE A 136 -3.12 -2.63 -4.36
N GLU A 137 -2.87 -2.50 -3.06
CA GLU A 137 -3.66 -1.65 -2.16
C GLU A 137 -2.77 -0.58 -1.54
N ILE A 138 -3.38 0.32 -0.78
CA ILE A 138 -2.63 1.15 0.17
C ILE A 138 -2.81 0.60 1.58
N GLU A 139 -1.80 0.79 2.41
CA GLU A 139 -1.95 0.78 3.84
C GLU A 139 -1.54 2.14 4.40
N ALA A 140 -2.15 2.51 5.53
CA ALA A 140 -1.87 3.76 6.21
C ALA A 140 -1.39 3.50 7.63
N GLN A 141 -0.55 4.40 8.14
CA GLN A 141 -0.19 4.46 9.54
C GLN A 141 -0.11 5.90 10.03
N VAL A 142 -0.23 6.05 11.34
CA VAL A 142 -0.14 7.32 12.04
C VAL A 142 1.06 7.24 12.98
N ILE A 143 2.03 8.11 12.78
CA ILE A 143 3.15 8.29 13.69
C ILE A 143 2.78 9.37 14.69
N ALA A 144 2.59 8.99 15.95
CA ALA A 144 2.31 9.94 17.01
C ALA A 144 3.49 10.91 17.21
N GLY A 145 3.21 12.20 17.29
CA GLY A 145 4.19 13.23 17.57
C GLY A 145 4.67 13.21 19.02
N THR A 146 5.73 13.97 19.28
CA THR A 146 6.18 14.23 20.65
C THR A 146 5.33 15.33 21.26
N GLU A 147 4.77 15.08 22.44
CA GLU A 147 3.98 16.06 23.20
C GLU A 147 4.74 17.39 23.41
N GLY A 148 4.08 18.50 23.08
CA GLY A 148 4.62 19.86 23.24
C GLY A 148 5.74 20.25 22.26
N ALA A 149 6.10 19.39 21.30
CA ALA A 149 7.21 19.66 20.39
C ALA A 149 6.89 20.74 19.34
N GLY A 150 5.61 20.95 19.03
CA GLY A 150 5.16 21.91 18.01
C GLY A 150 5.59 21.57 16.59
N ILE A 151 6.07 20.34 16.35
CA ILE A 151 6.48 19.83 15.04
C ILE A 151 6.01 18.39 14.89
N ALA A 152 5.63 18.01 13.66
CA ALA A 152 5.33 16.64 13.30
C ALA A 152 6.61 15.77 13.23
N PRO A 153 6.51 14.46 13.49
CA PRO A 153 7.61 13.54 13.24
C PRO A 153 7.95 13.45 11.75
N ASN A 154 9.17 12.99 11.45
CA ASN A 154 9.53 12.67 10.06
C ASN A 154 8.76 11.44 9.58
N HIS A 155 8.43 11.42 8.29
CA HIS A 155 7.81 10.26 7.65
C HIS A 155 8.78 9.07 7.61
N THR A 156 8.23 7.86 7.58
CA THR A 156 9.01 6.62 7.52
C THR A 156 9.53 6.41 6.09
N SER A 157 10.80 5.98 5.95
CA SER A 157 11.32 5.63 4.63
C SER A 157 10.48 4.54 3.95
N GLY A 158 10.05 4.80 2.71
CA GLY A 158 9.17 3.91 1.94
C GLY A 158 7.68 4.17 2.16
N TRP A 159 7.35 5.23 2.89
CA TRP A 159 6.01 5.76 3.06
C TRP A 159 5.94 7.18 2.51
N ILE A 160 4.75 7.56 2.05
CA ILE A 160 4.41 8.88 1.54
C ILE A 160 3.68 9.60 2.65
N LYS A 161 4.21 10.73 3.11
CA LYS A 161 3.48 11.63 4.01
C LYS A 161 2.26 12.20 3.30
N ILE A 162 1.11 12.11 3.96
CA ILE A 162 -0.16 12.61 3.43
C ILE A 162 -0.63 13.84 4.20
N ALA A 163 -0.56 13.81 5.52
CA ALA A 163 -0.98 14.92 6.35
C ALA A 163 -0.23 14.99 7.68
N GLU A 164 -0.23 16.17 8.27
CA GLU A 164 0.03 16.44 9.68
C GLU A 164 -1.31 16.67 10.38
N VAL A 165 -1.56 15.98 11.49
CA VAL A 165 -2.82 16.08 12.24
C VAL A 165 -2.49 16.61 13.63
N THR A 166 -2.97 17.81 13.97
CA THR A 166 -2.83 18.32 15.34
C THR A 166 -3.83 17.64 16.26
N VAL A 167 -3.34 17.16 17.40
CA VAL A 167 -4.15 16.55 18.45
C VAL A 167 -3.97 17.36 19.73
N ASP A 168 -5.05 17.96 20.20
CA ASP A 168 -5.05 18.80 21.39
C ASP A 168 -4.84 18.00 22.69
N ALA A 169 -4.36 18.70 23.72
CA ALA A 169 -4.16 18.12 25.04
C ALA A 169 -5.48 17.56 25.61
N GLY A 170 -5.50 16.28 25.98
CA GLY A 170 -6.67 15.60 26.54
C GLY A 170 -7.81 15.33 25.55
N GLU A 171 -7.62 15.62 24.25
CA GLU A 171 -8.65 15.39 23.25
C GLU A 171 -8.88 13.89 23.02
N SER A 172 -10.13 13.44 22.91
CA SER A 172 -10.46 12.02 22.77
C SER A 172 -11.65 11.75 21.87
N THR A 173 -12.21 12.81 21.29
CA THR A 173 -13.47 12.78 20.55
C THR A 173 -13.39 13.42 19.18
N SER A 174 -12.44 14.32 18.94
CA SER A 174 -12.33 15.08 17.68
C SER A 174 -10.90 15.38 17.27
N ILE A 175 -10.69 15.52 15.97
CA ILE A 175 -9.53 16.17 15.36
C ILE A 175 -10.10 17.08 14.29
N LEU A 176 -9.90 18.40 14.37
CA LEU A 176 -10.59 19.31 13.46
C LEU A 176 -9.92 19.26 12.08
N ASP A 177 -10.72 19.31 11.02
CA ASP A 177 -10.23 19.34 9.64
C ASP A 177 -9.30 20.55 9.36
N ALA A 178 -9.51 21.68 10.05
CA ALA A 178 -8.64 22.85 9.97
C ALA A 178 -7.24 22.60 10.55
N ASP A 179 -7.08 21.56 11.38
CA ASP A 179 -5.84 21.16 12.02
C ASP A 179 -5.11 20.06 11.21
N ILE A 180 -5.67 19.66 10.06
CA ILE A 180 -5.10 18.70 9.12
C ILE A 180 -4.36 19.49 8.03
N GLU A 181 -3.03 19.51 8.09
CA GLU A 181 -2.18 20.15 7.08
C GLU A 181 -1.64 19.10 6.10
N ASN A 182 -1.91 19.22 4.79
CA ASN A 182 -1.33 18.35 3.74
C ASN A 182 -0.03 18.92 3.18
#